data_AF-A0AAD7EB25-F1
#
_entry.id   AF-A0AAD7EB25-F1
#
_cell.length_a   1.000
_cell.length_b   1.000
_cell.length_c   1.000
_cell.angle_alpha   90.00
_cell.angle_beta   90.00
_cell.angle_gamma   90.00
#
_symmetry.space_group_name_H-M   'P 1'
#
loop_
_entity.id
_entity.type
_entity.pdbx_description
1 polymer ?
#
loop_
_entity_poly.entity_id
_entity_poly.type
_entity_poly.pdbx_seq_one_letter_code
_entity_poly.pdbx_strand_id
1 'polypeptide(L)'
;MRVINDGCKFIPTRGLDHTDLDGDSQQRSQGEQLFDLFLPAEADTCPHATVRNRPDGHITGDLFEEVKPGSIEDHVLTSCADLVRNCVIVGHYKPGIVLFVEPVTAKDSPEDEGRFKTAILNRISAFNARLILHERIESALQIVSVPLPRTREKGNIRRKDEHSVALKEIYASFQI
;
A
#
# COMPACT_ATOMS: atom_id res chain seq x y z
N MET A 1 3.31 -6.54 2.44
CA MET A 1 3.10 -7.33 3.68
C MET A 1 2.37 -8.64 3.33
N ARG A 2 3.01 -9.79 3.56
CA ARG A 2 2.42 -11.08 3.97
C ARG A 2 3.59 -12.02 4.27
N VAL A 3 4.01 -12.08 5.53
CA VAL A 3 4.56 -13.31 6.09
C VAL A 3 3.73 -13.57 7.33
N ILE A 4 2.66 -14.33 7.13
CA ILE A 4 1.98 -14.99 8.25
C ILE A 4 2.78 -16.26 8.47
N ASN A 5 3.73 -16.21 9.39
CA ASN A 5 4.49 -17.40 9.80
C ASN A 5 3.75 -18.11 10.94
N ASP A 6 4.13 -19.36 11.20
CA ASP A 6 3.75 -20.13 12.39
C ASP A 6 2.26 -20.55 12.46
N GLY A 7 1.59 -20.68 11.31
CA GLY A 7 0.23 -21.23 11.24
C GLY A 7 -0.88 -20.27 11.66
N CYS A 8 -0.55 -18.99 11.90
CA CYS A 8 -1.55 -17.94 12.09
C CYS A 8 -2.45 -17.84 10.85
N LYS A 9 -3.72 -17.45 11.03
CA LYS A 9 -4.68 -17.34 9.93
C LYS A 9 -5.76 -16.30 10.20
N PHE A 10 -6.22 -15.66 9.13
CA PHE A 10 -7.45 -14.89 9.17
C PHE A 10 -8.64 -15.83 9.09
N ILE A 11 -9.55 -15.74 10.07
CA ILE A 11 -10.80 -16.51 10.11
C ILE A 11 -11.99 -15.58 9.86
N PRO A 12 -12.97 -15.96 9.02
CA PRO A 12 -14.16 -15.13 8.82
C PRO A 12 -14.90 -14.94 10.15
N THR A 13 -15.27 -13.71 10.47
CA THR A 13 -16.18 -13.44 11.58
C THR A 13 -17.58 -13.88 11.17
N ARG A 14 -18.14 -14.86 11.89
CA ARG A 14 -19.52 -15.28 11.63
C ARG A 14 -20.47 -14.27 12.28
N GLY A 15 -21.24 -13.55 11.47
CA GLY A 15 -22.43 -12.83 11.95
C GLY A 15 -22.16 -11.55 12.74
N LEU A 16 -21.11 -10.80 12.40
CA LEU A 16 -21.05 -9.40 12.82
C LEU A 16 -22.09 -8.62 12.01
N ASP A 17 -23.02 -7.98 12.71
CA ASP A 17 -23.90 -7.01 12.08
C ASP A 17 -23.05 -5.76 11.79
N HIS A 18 -22.99 -5.35 10.53
CA HIS A 18 -22.26 -4.13 10.16
C HIS A 18 -22.85 -2.90 10.89
N THR A 19 -24.06 -2.98 11.45
CA THR A 19 -24.65 -1.93 12.28
C THR A 19 -23.94 -1.71 13.62
N ASP A 20 -23.19 -2.70 14.12
CA ASP A 20 -22.42 -2.57 15.37
C ASP A 20 -21.10 -1.82 15.18
N LEU A 21 -20.71 -1.56 13.92
CA LEU A 21 -19.57 -0.74 13.58
C LEU A 21 -19.89 0.74 13.75
N ASP A 22 -18.90 1.55 14.11
CA ASP A 22 -19.05 3.01 14.08
C ASP A 22 -19.25 3.52 12.64
N GLY A 23 -19.88 4.69 12.50
CA GLY A 23 -20.29 5.20 11.19
C GLY A 23 -19.14 5.36 10.18
N ASP A 24 -17.93 5.66 10.66
CA ASP A 24 -16.75 5.79 9.81
C ASP A 24 -16.25 4.41 9.31
N SER A 25 -16.33 3.36 10.12
CA SER A 25 -16.00 1.99 9.71
C SER A 25 -17.07 1.35 8.82
N GLN A 26 -18.35 1.69 9.00
CA GLN A 26 -19.42 1.28 8.09
C GLN A 26 -19.19 1.80 6.67
N GLN A 27 -18.81 3.07 6.56
CA GLN A 27 -18.58 3.72 5.26
C GLN A 27 -17.33 3.19 4.55
N ARG A 28 -16.30 2.78 5.31
CA ARG A 28 -15.07 2.18 4.77
C ARG A 28 -15.25 0.73 4.35
N SER A 29 -15.98 -0.06 5.14
CA SER A 29 -16.08 -1.52 4.94
C SER A 29 -16.97 -1.93 3.76
N GLN A 30 -17.78 -1.04 3.16
CA GLN A 30 -18.66 -1.30 2.00
C GLN A 30 -19.47 -2.63 2.04
N GLY A 31 -19.65 -3.25 3.20
CA GLY A 31 -20.26 -4.59 3.32
C GLY A 31 -19.35 -5.75 2.88
N GLU A 32 -18.03 -5.59 2.86
CA GLU A 32 -17.07 -6.67 2.60
C GLU A 32 -16.92 -7.61 3.82
N GLN A 33 -16.54 -8.86 3.56
CA GLN A 33 -16.35 -9.88 4.59
C GLN A 33 -15.23 -9.45 5.57
N LEU A 34 -15.56 -9.37 6.85
CA LEU A 34 -14.59 -9.14 7.92
C LEU A 34 -13.98 -10.45 8.42
N PHE A 35 -12.75 -10.35 8.90
CA PHE A 35 -11.94 -11.44 9.41
C PHE A 35 -11.36 -11.07 10.78
N ASP A 36 -11.04 -12.08 11.58
CA ASP A 36 -10.27 -11.93 12.82
C ASP A 36 -8.96 -12.72 12.69
N LEU A 37 -7.93 -12.34 13.44
CA LEU A 37 -6.64 -13.04 13.43
C LEU A 37 -6.64 -14.15 14.48
N PHE A 38 -6.47 -15.38 14.02
CA PHE A 38 -6.24 -16.54 14.86
C PHE A 38 -4.74 -16.83 15.01
N LEU A 39 -4.29 -16.90 16.25
CA LEU A 39 -2.94 -17.28 16.67
C LEU A 39 -3.00 -18.70 17.26
N PRO A 40 -2.44 -19.73 16.61
CA PRO A 40 -2.47 -21.10 17.13
C PRO A 40 -1.69 -21.22 18.43
N ALA A 41 -2.05 -22.19 19.28
CA ALA A 41 -1.46 -22.39 20.59
C ALA A 41 0.08 -22.57 20.56
N GLU A 42 0.59 -23.07 19.45
CA GLU A 42 1.99 -23.39 19.17
C GLU A 42 2.77 -22.22 18.56
N ALA A 43 2.10 -21.14 18.15
CA ALA A 43 2.80 -19.96 17.63
C ALA A 43 3.55 -19.24 18.75
N ASP A 44 4.77 -18.79 18.46
CA ASP A 44 5.62 -18.02 19.39
C ASP A 44 4.95 -16.72 19.85
N THR A 45 4.05 -16.17 19.04
CA THR A 45 3.30 -14.95 19.31
C THR A 45 1.98 -15.19 20.03
N CYS A 46 1.60 -16.44 20.30
CA CYS A 46 0.34 -16.77 20.95
C CYS A 46 0.39 -16.40 22.43
N PRO A 47 -0.60 -15.64 22.97
CA PRO A 47 -0.66 -15.27 24.38
C PRO A 47 -0.55 -16.49 25.32
N HIS A 48 -0.14 -16.29 26.58
CA HIS A 48 -0.03 -17.40 27.54
C HIS A 48 -1.37 -18.13 27.73
N ALA A 49 -1.33 -19.45 28.00
CA ALA A 49 -2.52 -20.30 28.08
C ALA A 49 -3.62 -19.79 29.03
N THR A 50 -3.27 -19.02 30.06
CA THR A 50 -4.22 -18.42 31.02
C THR A 50 -5.04 -17.25 30.48
N VAL A 51 -4.59 -16.63 29.38
CA VAL A 51 -5.26 -15.48 28.75
C VAL A 51 -5.77 -15.82 27.34
N ARG A 52 -5.58 -17.06 26.89
CA ARG A 52 -6.15 -17.55 25.63
C ARG A 52 -7.67 -17.65 25.77
N ASN A 53 -8.40 -17.20 24.75
CA ASN A 53 -9.86 -17.36 24.70
C ASN A 53 -10.28 -18.70 24.09
N ARG A 54 -9.32 -19.55 23.70
CA ARG A 54 -9.57 -20.89 23.16
C ARG A 54 -8.51 -21.90 23.60
N PRO A 55 -8.82 -23.20 23.60
CA PRO A 55 -7.85 -24.26 23.89
C PRO A 55 -6.79 -24.40 22.78
N ASP A 56 -7.20 -24.18 21.53
CA ASP A 56 -6.38 -24.35 20.32
C ASP A 56 -5.60 -23.08 19.93
N GLY A 57 -5.73 -22.00 20.68
CA GLY A 57 -5.06 -20.74 20.37
C GLY A 57 -5.77 -19.51 20.92
N HIS A 58 -5.60 -18.39 20.25
CA HIS A 58 -6.22 -17.13 20.63
C HIS A 58 -6.78 -16.44 19.38
N ILE A 59 -7.98 -15.88 19.51
CA ILE A 59 -8.55 -14.95 18.53
C ILE A 59 -8.35 -13.54 19.08
N THR A 60 -7.76 -12.65 18.29
CA THR A 60 -7.38 -11.30 18.75
C THR A 60 -8.58 -10.43 19.14
N GLY A 61 -9.73 -10.62 18.49
CA GLY A 61 -10.88 -9.72 18.62
C GLY A 61 -10.74 -8.45 17.79
N ASP A 62 -9.63 -8.29 17.07
CA ASP A 62 -9.41 -7.22 16.10
C ASP A 62 -10.07 -7.61 14.76
N LEU A 63 -10.81 -6.66 14.18
CA LEU A 63 -11.50 -6.87 12.91
C LEU A 63 -10.66 -6.38 11.74
N PHE A 64 -10.49 -7.25 10.76
CA PHE A 64 -9.71 -7.02 9.54
C PHE A 64 -10.60 -7.16 8.31
N GLU A 65 -10.39 -6.28 7.34
CA GLU A 65 -10.96 -6.39 5.99
C GLU A 65 -9.90 -6.99 5.07
N GLU A 66 -10.29 -7.93 4.20
CA GLU A 66 -9.41 -8.30 3.08
C GLU A 66 -9.42 -7.17 2.04
N VAL A 67 -8.45 -6.28 2.14
CA VAL A 67 -8.21 -5.31 1.08
C VAL A 67 -7.72 -6.06 -0.15
N LYS A 68 -8.53 -6.10 -1.22
CA LYS A 68 -8.12 -6.66 -2.51
C LYS A 68 -6.75 -6.08 -2.88
N PRO A 69 -5.75 -6.92 -3.20
CA PRO A 69 -4.45 -6.43 -3.59
C PRO A 69 -4.56 -5.74 -4.95
N GLY A 70 -4.75 -4.43 -4.94
CA GLY A 70 -4.18 -3.56 -5.95
C GLY A 70 -2.95 -2.94 -5.33
N SER A 71 -1.76 -3.21 -5.86
CA SER A 71 -0.64 -2.33 -5.51
C SER A 71 -1.02 -0.91 -5.94
N ILE A 72 -0.46 0.10 -5.28
CA ILE A 72 -0.58 1.48 -5.77
C ILE A 72 -0.14 1.55 -7.24
N GLU A 73 0.81 0.71 -7.67
CA GLU A 73 1.21 0.56 -9.07
C GLU A 73 0.04 0.11 -9.94
N ASP A 74 -0.66 -0.98 -9.59
CA ASP A 74 -1.82 -1.48 -10.33
C ASP A 74 -2.93 -0.40 -10.40
N HIS A 75 -3.15 0.35 -9.30
CA HIS A 75 -4.13 1.44 -9.27
C HIS A 75 -3.72 2.62 -10.15
N VAL A 76 -2.44 3.02 -10.14
CA VAL A 76 -1.89 4.08 -11.01
C VAL A 76 -2.02 3.66 -12.47
N LEU A 77 -1.62 2.43 -12.82
CA LEU A 77 -1.70 1.93 -14.19
C LEU A 77 -3.15 1.87 -14.72
N THR A 78 -4.12 1.66 -13.82
CA THR A 78 -5.54 1.63 -14.20
C THR A 78 -6.14 3.03 -14.29
N SER A 79 -5.98 3.85 -13.24
CA SER A 79 -6.59 5.19 -13.14
C SER A 79 -5.91 6.25 -13.99
N CYS A 80 -4.64 6.03 -14.35
CA CYS A 80 -3.80 6.97 -15.08
C CYS A 80 -3.29 6.38 -16.42
N ALA A 81 -3.98 5.41 -17.01
CA ALA A 81 -3.52 4.70 -18.23
C ALA A 81 -3.21 5.62 -19.44
N ASP A 82 -3.89 6.75 -19.55
CA ASP A 82 -3.65 7.80 -20.56
C ASP A 82 -2.45 8.70 -20.24
N LEU A 83 -2.01 8.74 -18.98
CA LEU A 83 -0.91 9.57 -18.50
C LEU A 83 0.38 8.76 -18.30
N VAL A 84 0.26 7.55 -17.75
CA VAL A 84 1.34 6.71 -17.25
C VAL A 84 1.35 5.41 -18.04
N ARG A 85 2.47 5.15 -18.71
CA ARG A 85 2.72 3.92 -19.47
C ARG A 85 3.16 2.77 -18.56
N ASN A 86 3.98 3.09 -17.56
CA ASN A 86 4.50 2.14 -16.59
C ASN A 86 4.84 2.85 -15.28
N CYS A 87 4.90 2.15 -14.15
CA CYS A 87 5.34 2.73 -12.89
C CYS A 87 5.99 1.69 -11.97
N VAL A 88 6.75 2.18 -10.98
CA VAL A 88 7.27 1.38 -9.89
C VAL A 88 7.30 2.20 -8.61
N ILE A 89 6.99 1.57 -7.48
CA ILE A 89 7.19 2.15 -6.16
C ILE A 89 8.52 1.70 -5.54
N VAL A 90 9.20 2.67 -4.95
CA VAL A 90 10.40 2.46 -4.14
C VAL A 90 10.19 3.08 -2.76
N GLY A 91 10.84 2.55 -1.74
CA GLY A 91 10.80 3.13 -0.39
C GLY A 91 10.49 2.14 0.72
N HIS A 92 10.73 0.84 0.52
CA HIS A 92 10.63 -0.13 1.60
C HIS A 92 11.62 0.22 2.72
N TYR A 93 11.13 0.35 3.96
CA TYR A 93 11.87 0.86 5.13
C TYR A 93 12.43 2.28 4.99
N LYS A 94 11.78 3.13 4.19
CA LYS A 94 12.10 4.55 4.09
C LYS A 94 11.02 5.40 4.76
N PRO A 95 11.33 6.66 5.13
CA PRO A 95 10.36 7.55 5.79
C PRO A 95 9.13 7.88 4.93
N GLY A 96 9.21 7.64 3.62
CA GLY A 96 8.08 7.70 2.70
C GLY A 96 8.35 6.91 1.42
N ILE A 97 7.29 6.64 0.67
CA ILE A 97 7.38 6.00 -0.64
C ILE A 97 7.61 7.02 -1.75
N VAL A 98 8.24 6.58 -2.84
CA VAL A 98 8.49 7.35 -4.06
C VAL A 98 7.97 6.54 -5.24
N LEU A 99 7.12 7.17 -6.04
CA LEU A 99 6.54 6.62 -7.26
C LEU A 99 7.34 7.09 -8.47
N PHE A 100 8.02 6.16 -9.12
CA PHE A 100 8.60 6.41 -10.43
C PHE A 100 7.56 6.09 -11.51
N VAL A 101 7.39 7.00 -12.46
CA VAL A 101 6.43 6.86 -13.56
C VAL A 101 7.11 7.05 -14.90
N GLU A 102 6.78 6.21 -15.86
CA GLU A 102 7.10 6.40 -17.27
C GLU A 102 5.89 7.05 -17.94
N PRO A 103 5.97 8.33 -18.36
CA PRO A 103 4.83 9.01 -18.95
C PRO A 103 4.51 8.48 -20.36
N VAL A 104 3.24 8.56 -20.77
CA VAL A 104 2.82 8.22 -22.13
C VAL A 104 3.39 9.24 -23.13
N THR A 105 3.39 10.52 -22.76
CA THR A 105 3.91 11.62 -23.58
C THR A 105 5.08 12.29 -22.88
N ALA A 106 6.10 12.69 -23.64
CA ALA A 106 7.21 13.48 -23.15
C ALA A 106 6.69 14.79 -22.51
N LYS A 107 7.44 15.29 -21.53
CA LYS A 107 7.16 16.56 -20.84
C LYS A 107 8.23 17.55 -21.25
N ASP A 108 7.82 18.57 -21.99
CA ASP A 108 8.74 19.52 -22.63
C ASP A 108 9.07 20.70 -21.72
N SER A 109 8.28 20.92 -20.65
CA SER A 109 8.48 22.00 -19.69
C SER A 109 8.26 21.58 -18.23
N PRO A 110 8.83 22.31 -17.25
CA PRO A 110 8.55 22.11 -15.83
C PRO A 110 7.06 22.30 -15.47
N GLU A 111 6.36 23.15 -16.21
CA GLU A 111 4.93 23.37 -16.01
C GLU A 111 4.11 22.14 -16.43
N ASP A 112 4.47 21.52 -17.56
CA ASP A 112 3.84 20.27 -18.03
C ASP A 112 4.10 19.13 -17.05
N GLU A 113 5.32 19.05 -16.50
CA GLU A 113 5.69 18.08 -15.46
C GLU A 113 4.85 18.31 -14.18
N GLY A 114 4.67 19.56 -13.74
CA GLY A 114 3.85 19.90 -12.58
C GLY A 114 2.37 19.55 -12.76
N ARG A 115 1.80 19.87 -13.93
CA ARG A 115 0.42 19.50 -14.30
C ARG A 115 0.24 17.99 -14.36
N PHE A 116 1.22 17.26 -14.91
CA PHE A 116 1.22 15.81 -14.98
C PHE A 116 1.20 15.16 -13.60
N LYS A 117 2.09 15.57 -12.69
CA LYS A 117 2.15 15.03 -11.32
C LYS A 117 0.87 15.34 -10.53
N THR A 118 0.35 16.56 -10.67
CA THR A 118 -0.91 16.96 -10.03
C THR A 118 -2.09 16.12 -10.54
N ALA A 119 -2.13 15.82 -11.84
CA ALA A 119 -3.18 14.96 -12.40
C ALA A 119 -3.13 13.54 -11.83
N ILE A 120 -1.93 12.96 -11.64
CA ILE A 120 -1.78 11.65 -10.99
C ILE A 120 -2.31 11.71 -9.55
N LEU A 121 -1.86 12.68 -8.75
CA LEU A 121 -2.29 12.85 -7.35
C LEU A 121 -3.81 12.94 -7.22
N ASN A 122 -4.45 13.74 -8.08
CA ASN A 122 -5.90 13.91 -8.08
C ASN A 122 -6.62 12.59 -8.36
N ARG A 123 -6.14 11.80 -9.33
CA ARG A 123 -6.79 10.55 -9.74
C ARG A 123 -6.61 9.43 -8.72
N ILE A 124 -5.46 9.36 -8.06
CA ILE A 124 -5.22 8.34 -7.03
C ILE A 124 -5.76 8.75 -5.65
N SER A 125 -6.22 9.98 -5.46
CA SER A 125 -6.58 10.54 -4.15
C SER A 125 -7.52 9.66 -3.32
N ALA A 126 -8.57 9.11 -3.93
CA ALA A 126 -9.53 8.23 -3.25
C ALA A 126 -8.90 6.91 -2.78
N PHE A 127 -8.00 6.32 -3.59
CA PHE A 127 -7.26 5.14 -3.21
C PHE A 127 -6.20 5.46 -2.15
N ASN A 128 -5.48 6.57 -2.35
CA ASN A 128 -4.42 7.05 -1.46
C ASN A 128 -4.93 7.34 -0.04
N ALA A 129 -6.15 7.85 0.10
CA ALA A 129 -6.79 8.10 1.39
C ALA A 129 -7.00 6.81 2.23
N ARG A 130 -7.04 5.64 1.59
CA ARG A 130 -7.19 4.33 2.26
C ARG A 130 -5.87 3.78 2.80
N LEU A 131 -4.73 4.32 2.36
CA LEU A 131 -3.41 3.84 2.76
C LEU A 131 -3.00 4.39 4.13
N ILE A 132 -2.13 3.67 4.82
CA ILE A 132 -1.47 4.16 6.04
C ILE A 132 -0.56 5.34 5.70
N LEU A 133 -0.39 6.28 6.65
CA LEU A 133 0.30 7.56 6.42
C LEU A 133 1.64 7.43 5.67
N HIS A 134 2.47 6.44 6.03
CA HIS A 134 3.80 6.23 5.45
C HIS A 134 3.79 5.58 4.05
N GLU A 135 2.65 5.08 3.60
CA GLU A 135 2.44 4.51 2.26
C GLU A 135 1.70 5.48 1.33
N ARG A 136 1.34 6.69 1.80
CA ARG A 136 0.64 7.68 0.98
C ARG A 136 1.58 8.45 0.06
N ILE A 137 1.08 8.77 -1.13
CA ILE A 137 1.66 9.71 -2.08
C ILE A 137 0.86 11.01 -1.98
N GLU A 138 1.35 11.98 -1.22
CA GLU A 138 0.66 13.24 -0.92
C GLU A 138 1.32 14.45 -1.60
N SER A 139 2.56 14.29 -2.08
CA SER A 139 3.33 15.36 -2.70
C SER A 139 3.79 15.00 -4.10
N ALA A 140 3.82 16.00 -4.99
CA ALA A 140 4.43 15.87 -6.31
C ALA A 140 5.95 15.58 -6.22
N LEU A 141 6.58 15.86 -5.09
CA LEU A 141 7.98 15.49 -4.83
C LEU A 141 8.18 13.97 -4.71
N GLN A 142 7.14 13.23 -4.34
CA GLN A 142 7.16 11.77 -4.29
C GLN A 142 6.99 11.13 -5.68
N ILE A 143 6.71 11.92 -6.72
CA ILE A 143 6.50 11.40 -8.08
C ILE A 143 7.70 11.80 -8.94
N VAL A 144 8.33 10.83 -9.58
CA VAL A 144 9.51 11.05 -10.44
C VAL A 144 9.23 10.50 -11.83
N SER A 145 9.18 11.38 -12.82
CA SER A 145 9.06 11.02 -14.23
C SER A 145 10.41 10.52 -14.75
N VAL A 146 10.50 9.23 -15.10
CA VAL A 146 11.70 8.60 -15.66
C VAL A 146 11.34 7.50 -16.64
N PRO A 147 12.16 7.25 -17.68
CA PRO A 147 12.08 6.01 -18.44
C PRO A 147 12.33 4.81 -17.52
N LEU A 148 11.46 3.80 -17.57
CA LEU A 148 11.60 2.60 -16.77
C LEU A 148 12.10 1.42 -17.62
N PRO A 149 13.10 0.65 -17.15
CA PRO A 149 13.58 -0.52 -17.88
C PRO A 149 12.47 -1.58 -17.98
N ARG A 150 12.24 -2.11 -19.18
CA ARG A 150 11.28 -3.19 -19.44
C ARG A 150 11.81 -4.51 -18.89
N THR A 151 11.58 -4.81 -17.61
CA THR A 151 11.86 -6.13 -17.05
C THR A 151 10.64 -7.03 -17.20
N ARG A 152 10.81 -8.20 -17.82
CA ARG A 152 9.75 -9.21 -18.05
C ARG A 152 9.21 -9.87 -16.76
N GLU A 153 9.78 -9.57 -15.60
CA GLU A 153 9.36 -10.11 -14.30
C GLU A 153 8.93 -8.98 -13.35
N LYS A 154 7.70 -9.10 -12.81
CA LYS A 154 7.12 -8.21 -11.80
C LYS A 154 7.97 -8.27 -10.53
N GLY A 155 8.42 -7.12 -10.04
CA GLY A 155 8.97 -7.00 -8.68
C GLY A 155 10.48 -7.16 -8.50
N ASN A 156 11.29 -7.35 -9.56
CA ASN A 156 12.75 -7.46 -9.39
C ASN A 156 13.51 -6.38 -10.18
N ILE A 157 13.26 -5.13 -9.80
CA ILE A 157 14.15 -4.02 -10.14
C ILE A 157 15.44 -4.18 -9.33
N ARG A 158 16.39 -4.93 -9.88
CA ARG A 158 17.77 -4.94 -9.41
C ARG A 158 18.41 -3.61 -9.80
N ARG A 159 18.15 -2.52 -9.07
CA ARG A 159 18.74 -1.20 -9.36
C ARG A 159 19.54 -0.73 -8.14
N LYS A 160 20.83 -1.03 -8.13
CA LYS A 160 21.72 -0.59 -7.05
C LYS A 160 22.16 0.87 -7.19
N ASP A 161 22.19 1.46 -8.40
CA ASP A 161 22.91 2.73 -8.57
C ASP A 161 22.11 3.89 -9.22
N GLU A 162 21.38 3.71 -10.33
CA GLU A 162 20.84 4.86 -11.10
C GLU A 162 19.78 5.70 -10.38
N HIS A 163 18.89 5.08 -9.59
CA HIS A 163 17.87 5.84 -8.85
C HIS A 163 18.34 6.28 -7.46
N SER A 164 19.53 5.83 -7.04
CA SER A 164 20.02 6.06 -5.67
C SER A 164 20.30 7.54 -5.39
N VAL A 165 20.76 8.30 -6.39
CA VAL A 165 21.05 9.74 -6.26
C VAL A 165 19.75 10.54 -6.15
N ALA A 166 18.81 10.33 -7.08
CA ALA A 166 17.50 10.98 -7.04
C ALA A 166 16.74 10.66 -5.73
N LEU A 167 16.80 9.40 -5.28
CA LEU A 167 16.20 9.02 -3.99
C LEU A 167 16.86 9.73 -2.81
N LYS A 168 18.18 9.90 -2.79
CA LYS A 168 18.86 10.63 -1.70
C LYS A 168 18.39 12.09 -1.63
N GLU A 169 18.27 12.77 -2.76
CA GLU A 169 17.80 14.16 -2.82
C GLU A 169 16.33 14.27 -2.38
N ILE A 170 15.47 13.37 -2.86
CA ILE A 170 14.07 13.31 -2.48
C ILE A 170 13.94 13.04 -0.96
N TYR A 171 14.66 12.06 -0.43
CA TYR A 171 14.64 11.76 1.00
C TYR A 171 15.24 12.87 1.85
N ALA A 172 16.24 13.62 1.36
CA ALA A 172 16.76 14.79 2.06
C ALA A 172 15.75 15.96 2.08
N SER A 173 14.84 16.03 1.09
CA SER A 173 13.78 17.03 1.04
C SER A 173 12.59 16.71 1.95
N PHE A 174 12.40 15.44 2.32
CA PHE A 174 11.50 15.05 3.41
C PHE A 174 12.20 15.36 4.74
N GLN A 175 12.15 16.61 5.19
CA GLN A 175 12.59 16.98 6.54
C GLN A 175 11.74 16.19 7.56
N ILE A 176 12.31 15.10 8.11
CA ILE A 176 11.78 14.36 9.25
C ILE A 176 12.88 14.33 10.30
#